data_AF-A0A6P0TYB3-F1
#
_entry.id   AF-A0A6P0TYB3-F1
#
_cell.length_a   1.000
_cell.length_b   1.000
_cell.length_c   1.000
_cell.angle_alpha   90.00
_cell.angle_beta   90.00
_cell.angle_gamma   90.00
#
_symmetry.space_group_name_H-M   'P 1'
#
loop_
_entity.id
_entity.type
_entity.pdbx_description
1 polymer ?
#
loop_
_entity_poly.entity_id
_entity_poly.type
_entity_poly.pdbx_seq_one_letter_code
_entity_poly.pdbx_strand_id
1 'polypeptide(L)'
;MIAIKKLKILKFSQFQNAEKVEIVQQDIIDPTIKVGSGFQWRGTGREPQWNNPKSTKAYDHIQRHHGPKIKSENFRGRIASTNTNQGQWLNTQDWIEAEKFIPKYYGEYIIDFQRPIGRVYHTDGTVTENVTRAFIIRNKYGTLKTAYPVLNTDDLSSLKRSNNNE
;
A
#
# COMPACT_ATOMS: atom_id res chain seq x y z
N MET A 1 -45.56 -33.94 -30.29
CA MET A 1 -44.69 -32.86 -30.81
C MET A 1 -43.97 -32.21 -29.64
N ILE A 2 -42.70 -32.50 -29.43
CA ILE A 2 -41.89 -31.91 -28.35
C ILE A 2 -40.81 -31.05 -29.01
N ALA A 3 -40.92 -29.73 -28.83
CA ALA A 3 -39.98 -28.76 -29.36
C ALA A 3 -38.71 -28.75 -28.49
N ILE A 4 -37.61 -29.28 -29.00
CA ILE A 4 -36.29 -29.17 -28.37
C ILE A 4 -35.76 -27.75 -28.67
N LYS A 5 -35.80 -26.87 -27.67
CA LYS A 5 -35.11 -25.58 -27.72
C LYS A 5 -33.60 -25.83 -27.75
N LYS A 6 -32.95 -25.51 -28.86
CA LYS A 6 -31.48 -25.42 -28.96
C LYS A 6 -30.98 -24.40 -27.93
N LEU A 7 -30.31 -24.90 -26.89
CA LEU A 7 -29.58 -24.08 -25.94
C LEU A 7 -28.34 -23.51 -26.65
N LYS A 8 -28.32 -22.19 -26.90
CA LYS A 8 -27.11 -21.49 -27.36
C LYS A 8 -26.09 -21.52 -26.23
N ILE A 9 -25.04 -22.30 -26.39
CA ILE A 9 -23.84 -22.23 -25.56
C ILE A 9 -23.14 -20.91 -25.89
N LEU A 10 -23.31 -19.91 -25.03
CA LEU A 10 -22.49 -18.70 -25.06
C LEU A 10 -21.12 -19.06 -24.50
N LYS A 11 -20.14 -19.27 -25.38
CA LYS A 11 -18.72 -19.14 -25.04
C LYS A 11 -18.45 -17.66 -24.76
N PHE A 12 -18.39 -17.28 -23.49
CA PHE A 12 -17.67 -16.08 -23.10
C PHE A 12 -16.25 -16.46 -22.70
N SER A 13 -15.34 -16.17 -23.62
CA SER A 13 -13.90 -16.20 -23.44
C SER A 13 -13.46 -15.22 -22.36
N GLN A 14 -12.51 -15.68 -21.53
CA GLN A 14 -11.45 -14.88 -20.89
C GLN A 14 -11.92 -13.68 -20.03
N PHE A 15 -12.22 -13.95 -18.76
CA PHE A 15 -11.96 -12.97 -17.71
C PHE A 15 -10.57 -13.22 -17.15
N GLN A 16 -9.84 -12.11 -17.04
CA GLN A 16 -8.41 -12.00 -16.85
C GLN A 16 -7.95 -12.57 -15.51
N ASN A 17 -6.68 -12.99 -15.44
CA ASN A 17 -6.00 -13.30 -14.20
C ASN A 17 -6.33 -12.22 -13.16
N ALA A 18 -7.06 -12.58 -12.10
CA ALA A 18 -7.21 -11.70 -10.96
C ALA A 18 -5.80 -11.46 -10.39
N GLU A 19 -5.32 -10.22 -10.49
CA GLU A 19 -4.07 -9.81 -9.84
C GLU A 19 -4.21 -10.14 -8.35
N LYS A 20 -3.42 -11.10 -7.88
CA LYS A 20 -3.54 -11.64 -6.54
C LYS A 20 -2.62 -10.83 -5.63
N VAL A 21 -3.18 -9.87 -4.91
CA VAL A 21 -2.45 -9.20 -3.82
C VAL A 21 -2.33 -10.18 -2.64
N GLU A 22 -1.16 -10.23 -2.00
CA GLU A 22 -0.86 -11.16 -0.90
C GLU A 22 -0.28 -10.43 0.31
N ILE A 23 -0.61 -10.89 1.53
CA ILE A 23 0.06 -10.44 2.76
C ILE A 23 1.31 -11.31 2.92
N VAL A 24 2.49 -10.67 2.83
CA VAL A 24 3.80 -11.35 2.97
C VAL A 24 4.18 -11.44 4.45
N GLN A 25 4.02 -10.34 5.18
CA GLN A 25 4.29 -10.26 6.61
C GLN A 25 3.27 -9.34 7.28
N GLN A 26 3.00 -9.61 8.55
CA GLN A 26 2.15 -8.75 9.38
C GLN A 26 2.58 -8.80 10.84
N ASP A 27 2.42 -7.68 11.54
CA ASP A 27 2.52 -7.58 12.99
C ASP A 27 1.35 -6.75 13.51
N ILE A 28 0.36 -7.44 14.09
CA ILE A 28 -0.87 -6.82 14.61
C ILE A 28 -0.65 -6.49 16.08
N ILE A 29 -0.76 -5.21 16.41
CA ILE A 29 -0.52 -4.70 17.77
C ILE A 29 -1.72 -4.96 18.68
N ASP A 30 -2.94 -4.79 18.16
CA ASP A 30 -4.17 -5.06 18.91
C ASP A 30 -5.28 -5.62 17.98
N PRO A 31 -5.56 -6.93 18.04
CA PRO A 31 -6.60 -7.57 17.22
C PRO A 31 -8.02 -7.33 17.75
N THR A 32 -8.20 -6.73 18.92
CA THR A 32 -9.53 -6.47 19.50
C THR A 32 -10.16 -5.19 18.92
N ILE A 33 -9.34 -4.33 18.32
CA ILE A 33 -9.75 -3.02 17.81
C ILE A 33 -9.78 -3.03 16.28
N LYS A 34 -10.98 -3.11 15.71
CA LYS A 34 -11.18 -2.97 14.26
C LYS A 34 -11.22 -1.49 13.84
N VAL A 35 -10.42 -1.13 12.84
CA VAL A 35 -10.19 0.24 12.36
C VAL A 35 -9.93 0.32 10.85
N GLY A 36 -10.07 1.50 10.27
CA GLY A 36 -9.87 1.74 8.83
C GLY A 36 -11.20 1.84 8.08
N SER A 37 -11.15 1.75 6.75
CA SER A 37 -12.39 1.80 5.95
C SER A 37 -13.36 0.67 6.32
N GLY A 38 -14.65 1.00 6.39
CA GLY A 38 -15.72 0.07 6.78
C GLY A 38 -15.98 -0.04 8.29
N PHE A 39 -15.21 0.65 9.13
CA PHE A 39 -15.43 0.71 10.58
C PHE A 39 -15.63 2.14 11.06
N GLN A 40 -16.32 2.30 12.19
CA GLN A 40 -16.50 3.60 12.83
C GLN A 40 -15.13 4.23 13.11
N TRP A 41 -14.94 5.46 12.62
CA TRP A 41 -13.72 6.18 12.84
C TRP A 41 -13.61 6.66 14.30
N ARG A 42 -12.45 6.43 14.90
CA ARG A 42 -12.18 6.67 16.34
C ARG A 42 -11.28 7.89 16.59
N GLY A 43 -10.95 8.65 15.55
CA GLY A 43 -10.09 9.84 15.64
C GLY A 43 -10.87 11.12 15.92
N THR A 44 -10.19 12.26 15.80
CA THR A 44 -10.76 13.60 16.02
C THR A 44 -10.80 14.43 14.73
N GLY A 45 -11.82 15.28 14.60
CA GLY A 45 -12.00 16.21 13.46
C GLY A 45 -12.92 15.65 12.37
N ARG A 46 -12.61 15.94 11.10
CA ARG A 46 -13.33 15.36 9.94
C ARG A 46 -12.85 13.95 9.65
N GLU A 47 -13.78 13.06 9.31
CA GLU A 47 -13.47 11.67 9.00
C GLU A 47 -12.60 11.53 7.74
N PRO A 48 -11.74 10.49 7.68
CA PRO A 48 -10.94 10.22 6.50
C PRO A 48 -11.80 9.85 5.29
N GLN A 49 -11.42 10.37 4.12
CA GLN A 49 -12.09 10.07 2.86
C GLN A 49 -11.37 8.89 2.21
N TRP A 50 -11.67 7.68 2.65
CA TRP A 50 -10.91 6.46 2.32
C TRP A 50 -10.78 6.17 0.81
N ASN A 51 -11.79 6.51 0.02
CA ASN A 51 -11.78 6.32 -1.44
C ASN A 51 -11.16 7.50 -2.22
N ASN A 52 -10.66 8.53 -1.53
CA ASN A 52 -10.04 9.69 -2.16
C ASN A 52 -8.52 9.68 -1.89
N PRO A 53 -7.67 9.51 -2.91
CA PRO A 53 -6.22 9.41 -2.71
C PRO A 53 -5.61 10.73 -2.20
N LYS A 54 -6.34 11.84 -2.34
CA LYS A 54 -5.96 13.17 -1.85
C LYS A 54 -6.43 13.44 -0.42
N SER A 55 -6.97 12.44 0.28
CA SER A 55 -7.41 12.62 1.65
C SER A 55 -6.23 12.90 2.56
N THR A 56 -6.07 14.15 2.99
CA THR A 56 -5.04 14.57 3.94
C THR A 56 -5.19 13.91 5.32
N LYS A 57 -6.36 13.34 5.62
CA LYS A 57 -6.55 12.58 6.85
C LYS A 57 -6.10 11.13 6.71
N ALA A 58 -6.30 10.51 5.54
CA ALA A 58 -5.99 9.10 5.32
C ALA A 58 -4.55 8.87 4.83
N TYR A 59 -4.03 9.75 3.97
CA TYR A 59 -2.87 9.48 3.11
C TYR A 59 -1.84 10.63 3.02
N ASP A 60 -1.90 11.66 3.89
CA ASP A 60 -1.05 12.86 3.75
C ASP A 60 0.44 12.56 3.73
N HIS A 61 0.92 11.73 4.67
CA HIS A 61 2.33 11.36 4.72
C HIS A 61 2.76 10.68 3.41
N ILE A 62 1.97 9.72 2.93
CA ILE A 62 2.24 8.98 1.69
C ILE A 62 2.34 9.95 0.52
N GLN A 63 1.36 10.84 0.37
CA GLN A 63 1.31 11.78 -0.74
C GLN A 63 2.51 12.74 -0.73
N ARG A 64 2.94 13.19 0.45
CA ARG A 64 4.00 14.19 0.61
C ARG A 64 5.42 13.64 0.54
N HIS A 65 5.62 12.37 0.92
CA HIS A 65 6.95 11.79 1.06
C HIS A 65 7.22 10.61 0.12
N HIS A 66 6.18 9.90 -0.34
CA HIS A 66 6.32 8.71 -1.19
C HIS A 66 5.49 8.77 -2.49
N GLY A 67 4.79 9.88 -2.73
CA GLY A 67 3.88 10.05 -3.85
C GLY A 67 4.54 10.07 -5.24
N PRO A 68 3.77 9.76 -6.30
CA PRO A 68 4.28 9.69 -7.68
C PRO A 68 4.75 11.03 -8.24
N LYS A 69 4.31 12.14 -7.64
CA LYS A 69 4.66 13.50 -8.09
C LYS A 69 5.89 14.08 -7.40
N ILE A 70 6.46 13.36 -6.45
CA ILE A 70 7.68 13.79 -5.75
C ILE A 70 8.86 13.60 -6.69
N LYS A 71 9.74 14.59 -6.74
CA LYS A 71 10.91 14.54 -7.62
C LYS A 71 12.01 13.65 -7.02
N SER A 72 12.83 13.05 -7.88
CA SER A 72 13.92 12.15 -7.46
C SER A 72 14.88 12.81 -6.46
N GLU A 73 15.10 14.12 -6.58
CA GLU A 73 16.00 14.90 -5.73
C GLU A 73 15.50 14.98 -4.29
N ASN A 74 14.18 14.99 -4.07
CA ASN A 74 13.60 14.95 -2.72
C ASN A 74 13.92 13.61 -2.04
N PHE A 75 13.86 12.50 -2.77
CA PHE A 75 14.24 11.18 -2.23
C PHE A 75 15.73 11.12 -1.92
N ARG A 76 16.60 11.66 -2.79
CA ARG A 76 18.04 11.77 -2.52
C ARG A 76 18.33 12.62 -1.28
N GLY A 77 17.61 13.71 -1.08
CA GLY A 77 17.71 14.54 0.13
C GLY A 77 17.34 13.77 1.40
N ARG A 78 16.26 12.98 1.36
CA ARG A 78 15.85 12.12 2.48
C ARG A 78 16.84 10.99 2.74
N ILE A 79 17.39 10.38 1.69
CA ILE A 79 18.45 9.37 1.81
C ILE A 79 19.65 9.97 2.55
N ALA A 80 20.09 11.17 2.18
CA ALA A 80 21.21 11.85 2.84
C ALA A 80 20.94 12.14 4.33
N SER A 81 19.69 12.43 4.71
CA SER A 81 19.35 12.72 6.12
C SER A 81 19.09 11.47 6.96
N THR A 82 18.52 10.42 6.37
CA THR A 82 18.08 9.22 7.11
C THR A 82 19.04 8.04 6.99
N ASN A 83 19.88 8.04 5.97
CA ASN A 83 20.72 6.91 5.56
C ASN A 83 19.91 5.61 5.34
N THR A 84 18.69 5.75 4.79
CA THR A 84 17.79 4.62 4.51
C THR A 84 17.26 4.70 3.08
N ASN A 85 16.92 3.54 2.52
CA ASN A 85 16.27 3.45 1.22
C ASN A 85 14.91 4.13 1.23
N GLN A 86 14.52 4.69 0.08
CA GLN A 86 13.32 5.50 -0.03
C GLN A 86 12.40 4.99 -1.15
N GLY A 87 11.19 4.57 -0.79
CA GLY A 87 10.19 4.08 -1.72
C GLY A 87 9.37 5.21 -2.37
N GLN A 88 9.12 5.10 -3.67
CA GLN A 88 8.23 5.99 -4.42
C GLN A 88 7.14 5.19 -5.15
N TRP A 89 5.88 5.51 -4.88
CA TRP A 89 4.72 4.99 -5.60
C TRP A 89 4.67 5.51 -7.04
N LEU A 90 4.21 4.70 -7.99
CA LEU A 90 3.93 5.12 -9.37
C LEU A 90 2.50 5.62 -9.56
N ASN A 91 1.53 5.07 -8.81
CA ASN A 91 0.12 5.42 -8.90
C ASN A 91 -0.48 5.67 -7.51
N THR A 92 -1.25 6.76 -7.37
CA THR A 92 -1.95 7.09 -6.13
C THR A 92 -3.06 6.09 -5.79
N GLN A 93 -3.56 5.34 -6.77
CA GLN A 93 -4.62 4.36 -6.54
C GLN A 93 -4.11 3.14 -5.74
N ASP A 94 -2.83 2.82 -5.85
CA ASP A 94 -2.24 1.63 -5.22
C ASP A 94 -2.26 1.73 -3.69
N TRP A 95 -2.07 2.91 -3.09
CA TRP A 95 -2.19 3.04 -1.63
C TRP A 95 -3.64 2.96 -1.12
N ILE A 96 -4.64 3.23 -1.96
CA ILE A 96 -6.04 2.97 -1.61
C ILE A 96 -6.30 1.46 -1.65
N GLU A 97 -5.78 0.78 -2.66
CA GLU A 97 -5.88 -0.67 -2.78
C GLU A 97 -5.20 -1.36 -1.59
N ALA A 98 -4.00 -0.91 -1.22
CA ALA A 98 -3.31 -1.32 0.01
C ALA A 98 -4.19 -1.11 1.25
N GLU A 99 -4.78 0.08 1.43
CA GLU A 99 -5.67 0.36 2.55
C GLU A 99 -6.84 -0.62 2.61
N LYS A 100 -7.47 -0.91 1.47
CA LYS A 100 -8.61 -1.83 1.38
C LYS A 100 -8.21 -3.25 1.70
N PHE A 101 -7.04 -3.68 1.21
CA PHE A 101 -6.58 -5.06 1.29
C PHE A 101 -6.08 -5.46 2.67
N ILE A 102 -5.28 -4.62 3.34
CA ILE A 102 -4.70 -5.00 4.64
C ILE A 102 -5.77 -5.21 5.71
N PRO A 103 -5.51 -6.09 6.69
CA PRO A 103 -6.38 -6.27 7.85
C PRO A 103 -6.75 -4.94 8.51
N LYS A 104 -7.98 -4.89 8.99
CA LYS A 104 -8.57 -3.69 9.63
C LYS A 104 -8.17 -3.60 11.09
N TYR A 105 -6.88 -3.77 11.38
CA TYR A 105 -6.30 -3.72 12.72
C TYR A 105 -5.11 -2.77 12.77
N TYR A 106 -4.84 -2.24 13.96
CA TYR A 106 -3.63 -1.48 14.21
C TYR A 106 -2.42 -2.40 14.07
N GLY A 107 -1.46 -2.02 13.21
CA GLY A 107 -0.28 -2.85 12.97
C GLY A 107 0.50 -2.42 11.76
N GLU A 108 1.47 -3.27 11.44
CA GLU A 108 2.40 -3.12 10.33
C GLU A 108 2.27 -4.31 9.38
N TYR A 109 2.39 -4.04 8.08
CA TYR A 109 2.12 -5.01 7.04
C TYR A 109 3.14 -4.85 5.91
N ILE A 110 3.56 -5.98 5.33
CA ILE A 110 4.16 -6.03 4.00
C ILE A 110 3.20 -6.80 3.11
N ILE A 111 2.80 -6.17 2.01
CA ILE A 111 1.96 -6.81 0.99
C ILE A 111 2.69 -6.86 -0.35
N ASP A 112 2.40 -7.88 -1.15
CA ASP A 112 2.90 -8.03 -2.52
C ASP A 112 1.73 -7.87 -3.48
N PHE A 113 1.82 -6.89 -4.37
CA PHE A 113 0.80 -6.66 -5.40
C PHE A 113 0.90 -7.63 -6.57
N GLN A 114 2.00 -8.39 -6.68
CA GLN A 114 2.31 -9.26 -7.83
C GLN A 114 2.31 -8.51 -9.17
N ARG A 115 2.43 -7.19 -9.13
CA ARG A 115 2.62 -6.28 -10.26
C ARG A 115 3.47 -5.08 -9.84
N PRO A 116 4.11 -4.38 -10.78
CA PRO A 116 4.83 -3.14 -10.47
C PRO A 116 3.92 -2.08 -9.84
N ILE A 117 4.36 -1.51 -8.72
CA ILE A 117 3.67 -0.41 -8.00
C ILE A 117 4.56 0.81 -7.76
N GLY A 118 5.87 0.64 -7.92
CA GLY A 118 6.82 1.58 -7.35
C GLY A 118 8.25 1.43 -7.84
N ARG A 119 9.11 2.26 -7.25
CA ARG A 119 10.56 2.15 -7.30
C ARG A 119 11.16 2.46 -5.93
N VAL A 120 12.39 2.01 -5.70
CA VAL A 120 13.15 2.28 -4.49
C VAL A 120 14.46 2.96 -4.86
N TYR A 121 14.73 4.11 -4.24
CA TYR A 121 16.00 4.82 -4.32
C TYR A 121 16.92 4.32 -3.21
N HIS A 122 18.13 3.91 -3.58
CA HIS A 122 19.10 3.31 -2.66
C HIS A 122 20.10 4.32 -2.14
N THR A 123 20.70 4.00 -0.99
CA THR A 123 21.76 4.79 -0.35
C THR A 123 23.02 4.92 -1.21
N ASP A 124 23.28 3.96 -2.10
CA ASP A 124 24.39 3.98 -3.06
C ASP A 124 24.10 4.81 -4.34
N GLY A 125 22.90 5.41 -4.43
CA GLY A 125 22.47 6.23 -5.56
C GLY A 125 21.83 5.45 -6.71
N THR A 126 21.78 4.12 -6.65
CA THR A 126 21.07 3.30 -7.63
C THR A 126 19.55 3.35 -7.40
N VAL A 127 18.79 2.84 -8.36
CA VAL A 127 17.32 2.76 -8.28
C VAL A 127 16.88 1.36 -8.70
N THR A 128 16.07 0.70 -7.86
CA THR A 128 15.32 -0.49 -8.27
C THR A 128 13.94 -0.07 -8.73
N GLU A 129 13.70 -0.20 -10.03
CA GLU A 129 12.39 0.02 -10.65
C GLU A 129 11.48 -1.21 -10.51
N ASN A 130 10.19 -1.02 -10.75
CA ASN A 130 9.17 -2.08 -10.83
C ASN A 130 9.06 -2.96 -9.57
N VAL A 131 9.28 -2.40 -8.39
CA VAL A 131 9.04 -3.15 -7.14
C VAL A 131 7.55 -3.46 -6.99
N THR A 132 7.25 -4.61 -6.39
CA THR A 132 5.88 -5.12 -6.25
C THR A 132 5.34 -5.06 -4.83
N ARG A 133 6.23 -4.86 -3.84
CA ARG A 133 5.86 -4.88 -2.42
C ARG A 133 5.73 -3.50 -1.83
N ALA A 134 4.80 -3.37 -0.88
CA ALA A 134 4.62 -2.18 -0.09
C ALA A 134 4.65 -2.50 1.41
N PHE A 135 5.38 -1.66 2.15
CA PHE A 135 5.31 -1.62 3.60
C PHE A 135 4.26 -0.59 4.03
N ILE A 136 3.45 -0.93 5.02
CA ILE A 136 2.31 -0.13 5.45
C ILE A 136 2.22 -0.13 6.96
N ILE A 137 2.06 1.05 7.55
CA ILE A 137 1.75 1.22 8.97
C ILE A 137 0.34 1.80 9.08
N ARG A 138 -0.60 1.02 9.60
CA ARG A 138 -1.91 1.55 10.03
C ARG A 138 -1.77 2.07 11.45
N ASN A 139 -2.40 3.18 11.81
CA ASN A 139 -2.42 3.66 13.19
C ASN A 139 -3.64 3.15 13.98
N LYS A 140 -3.67 3.42 15.29
CA LYS A 140 -4.76 3.03 16.19
C LYS A 140 -6.14 3.62 15.88
N TYR A 141 -6.22 4.64 15.03
CA TYR A 141 -7.47 5.26 14.58
C TYR A 141 -7.88 4.82 13.16
N GLY A 142 -7.06 3.96 12.53
CA GLY A 142 -7.32 3.37 11.23
C GLY A 142 -6.72 4.08 10.04
N THR A 143 -6.18 5.30 10.16
CA THR A 143 -5.53 5.96 9.01
C THR A 143 -4.15 5.36 8.76
N LEU A 144 -3.65 5.47 7.52
CA LEU A 144 -2.30 5.02 7.22
C LEU A 144 -1.33 6.07 7.74
N LYS A 145 -0.50 5.69 8.72
CA LYS A 145 0.59 6.55 9.22
C LYS A 145 1.61 6.77 8.12
N THR A 146 1.98 5.70 7.42
CA THR A 146 2.79 5.72 6.21
C THR A 146 2.49 4.47 5.38
N ALA A 147 2.87 4.52 4.11
CA ALA A 147 2.91 3.37 3.21
C ALA A 147 3.85 3.71 2.06
N TYR A 148 4.76 2.80 1.71
CA TYR A 148 5.70 3.03 0.62
C TYR A 148 6.19 1.73 -0.02
N PRO A 149 6.60 1.75 -1.30
CA PRO A 149 7.17 0.59 -1.95
C PRO A 149 8.51 0.18 -1.34
N VAL A 150 8.75 -1.13 -1.26
CA VAL A 150 9.93 -1.74 -0.62
C VAL A 150 10.50 -2.86 -1.49
N LEU A 151 11.71 -3.32 -1.17
CA LEU A 151 12.37 -4.41 -1.88
C LEU A 151 11.77 -5.76 -1.48
N ASN A 152 11.91 -6.77 -2.34
CA ASN A 152 11.48 -8.14 -2.04
C ASN A 152 12.32 -8.82 -0.95
N THR A 153 13.47 -8.24 -0.62
CA THR A 153 14.35 -8.67 0.46
C THR A 153 14.07 -7.99 1.79
N ASP A 154 13.22 -6.95 1.81
CA ASP A 154 12.88 -6.24 3.04
C ASP A 154 11.91 -7.08 3.90
N ASP A 155 12.06 -6.96 5.22
CA ASP A 155 11.19 -7.57 6.21
C ASP A 155 10.77 -6.53 7.26
N LEU A 156 9.78 -6.86 8.09
CA LEU A 156 9.29 -5.93 9.11
C LEU A 156 10.38 -5.52 10.09
N SER A 157 11.34 -6.41 10.40
CA SER A 157 12.40 -6.12 11.36
C SER A 157 13.41 -5.11 10.84
N SER A 158 13.78 -5.19 9.55
CA SER A 158 14.67 -4.24 8.89
C SER A 158 14.00 -2.88 8.74
N LEU A 159 12.72 -2.85 8.35
CA LEU A 159 11.96 -1.63 8.11
C LEU A 159 11.61 -0.87 9.40
N LYS A 160 11.31 -1.58 10.51
CA LYS A 160 11.08 -0.94 11.82
C LYS A 160 12.29 -0.14 12.30
N ARG A 161 13.50 -0.66 12.10
CA ARG A 161 14.74 0.04 12.48
C ARG A 161 14.92 1.32 11.68
N SER A 162 14.65 1.26 10.37
CA SER A 162 14.75 2.41 9.46
C SER A 162 13.73 3.52 9.77
N ASN A 163 12.48 3.16 10.06
CA ASN A 163 11.41 4.14 10.33
C ASN A 163 11.58 4.93 11.63
N ASN A 164 12.42 4.49 12.58
CA ASN A 164 12.73 5.30 13.76
C ASN A 164 13.57 6.55 13.42
N ASN A 165 14.11 6.63 12.20
CA ASN A 165 14.92 7.73 11.71
C ASN A 165 14.21 8.62 10.68
N GLU A 166 12.93 8.34 10.36
CA GLU A 166 12.06 9.18 9.51
C GLU A 166 11.12 10.08 10.33
#